data_AF-A0AAD9UU02-F1
#
_entry.id   AF-A0AAD9UU02-F1
#
_cell.length_a   1.000
_cell.length_b   1.000
_cell.length_c   1.000
_cell.angle_alpha   90.00
_cell.angle_beta   90.00
_cell.angle_gamma   90.00
#
_symmetry.space_group_name_H-M   'P 1'
#
loop_
_entity.id
_entity.type
_entity.pdbx_description
1 polymer ?
#
loop_
_entity_poly.entity_id
_entity_poly.type
_entity_poly.pdbx_seq_one_letter_code
_entity_poly.pdbx_strand_id
1 'polypeptide(L)'
;MFRKKRGSRGKLKDSKDRSTLKQRVSFGTGHIFNDLCSAVWFTYFIVYFNKVVGLSSSQTGLLFLIAQCADAILTPITGIGCDRFVIKPFSRHGKRKSWHLFGTIVQAVIWPFILSPCLVCSSDSPSWLPMLYYAVVH
;
A
#
# COMPACT_ATOMS: atom_id res chain seq x y z
N MET A 1 39.86 36.13 46.50
CA MET A 1 38.86 36.73 45.58
C MET A 1 39.30 36.30 44.17
N PHE A 2 38.73 35.33 43.44
CA PHE A 2 37.33 35.02 43.11
C PHE A 2 37.16 33.51 42.84
N ARG A 3 36.06 32.95 43.36
CA ARG A 3 35.52 31.61 43.02
C ARG A 3 35.00 31.62 41.58
N LYS A 4 35.40 30.67 40.72
CA LYS A 4 34.70 30.38 39.46
C LYS A 4 34.12 28.96 39.43
N LYS A 5 32.88 28.91 39.94
CA LYS A 5 31.75 28.00 39.71
C LYS A 5 32.04 26.55 39.25
N ARG A 6 31.88 25.61 40.20
CA ARG A 6 31.29 24.28 39.93
C ARG A 6 29.86 24.49 39.40
N GLY A 7 29.70 24.43 38.09
CA GLY A 7 28.41 24.57 37.40
C GLY A 7 27.86 23.21 36.98
N SER A 8 26.84 22.76 37.70
CA SER A 8 25.76 21.87 37.22
C SER A 8 26.13 20.49 36.65
N ARG A 9 26.48 19.55 37.55
CA ARG A 9 25.97 18.17 37.42
C ARG A 9 24.47 18.22 37.68
N GLY A 10 23.67 18.41 36.63
CA GLY A 10 22.23 18.56 36.77
C GLY A 10 21.51 18.45 35.44
N LYS A 11 21.00 17.24 35.17
CA LYS A 11 20.05 16.86 34.10
C LYS A 11 20.55 17.01 32.66
N LEU A 12 21.36 16.04 32.24
CA LEU A 12 21.24 15.53 30.87
C LEU A 12 19.82 14.98 30.72
N LYS A 13 19.00 15.79 30.07
CA LYS A 13 17.60 15.56 29.74
C LYS A 13 17.54 14.32 28.83
N ASP A 14 17.32 13.16 29.45
CA ASP A 14 16.95 11.89 28.81
C ASP A 14 15.54 11.98 28.20
N SER A 15 15.38 12.88 27.24
CA SER A 15 14.14 13.11 26.49
C SER A 15 14.38 12.94 25.00
N LYS A 16 15.32 12.08 24.61
CA LYS A 16 15.71 11.91 23.21
C LYS A 16 15.69 10.48 22.67
N ASP A 17 15.23 9.47 23.41
CA ASP A 17 15.15 8.12 22.82
C ASP A 17 14.02 7.19 23.30
N ARG A 18 12.87 7.77 23.65
CA ARG A 18 11.62 7.01 23.66
C ARG A 18 10.68 7.64 22.67
N SER A 19 10.65 7.13 21.44
CA SER A 19 9.41 7.13 20.65
C SER A 19 8.28 6.81 21.64
N THR A 20 7.37 7.74 21.88
CA THR A 20 6.35 7.64 22.92
C THR A 20 5.72 6.25 22.81
N LEU A 21 5.50 5.53 23.92
CA LEU A 21 4.88 4.19 23.89
C LEU A 21 3.63 4.16 22.97
N LYS A 22 2.87 5.26 22.95
CA LYS A 22 1.79 5.54 21.98
C LYS A 22 2.20 5.40 20.51
N GLN A 23 3.34 5.94 20.11
CA GLN A 23 3.84 5.87 18.73
C GLN A 23 4.27 4.46 18.35
N ARG A 24 4.90 3.70 19.27
CA ARG A 24 5.24 2.29 19.03
C ARG A 24 3.99 1.43 18.89
N VAL A 25 3.03 1.59 19.80
CA VAL A 25 1.75 0.88 19.76
C VAL A 25 0.98 1.26 18.49
N SER A 26 0.86 2.55 18.17
CA SER A 26 0.18 3.02 16.95
C SER A 26 0.83 2.48 15.68
N PHE A 27 2.15 2.43 15.61
CA PHE A 27 2.87 1.85 14.47
C PHE A 27 2.65 0.34 14.37
N GLY A 28 2.73 -0.38 15.49
CA GLY A 28 2.50 -1.83 15.53
C GLY A 28 1.06 -2.20 15.14
N THR A 29 0.06 -1.51 15.70
CA THR A 29 -1.34 -1.71 15.33
C THR A 29 -1.59 -1.40 13.86
N GLY A 30 -0.97 -0.34 13.32
CA GLY A 30 -1.05 -0.01 11.90
C GLY A 30 -0.47 -1.11 11.00
N HIS A 31 0.66 -1.68 11.39
CA HIS A 31 1.25 -2.82 10.67
C HIS A 31 0.36 -4.05 10.68
N ILE A 32 -0.15 -4.44 11.86
CA ILE A 32 -1.07 -5.59 11.97
C ILE A 32 -2.31 -5.38 11.12
N PHE A 33 -2.89 -4.17 11.15
CA PHE A 33 -4.06 -3.86 10.34
C PHE A 33 -3.76 -3.91 8.84
N ASN A 34 -2.61 -3.42 8.42
CA ASN A 34 -2.15 -3.50 7.04
C ASN A 34 -2.03 -4.96 6.57
N ASP A 35 -1.40 -5.81 7.38
CA ASP A 35 -1.18 -7.22 7.04
C ASP A 35 -2.50 -8.00 7.02
N LEU A 36 -3.39 -7.73 7.97
CA LEU A 36 -4.74 -8.30 8.00
C LEU A 36 -5.57 -7.87 6.78
N CYS A 37 -5.56 -6.58 6.45
CA CYS A 37 -6.28 -6.03 5.30
C CYS A 37 -5.79 -6.69 4.00
N SER A 38 -4.47 -6.80 3.83
CA SER A 38 -3.87 -7.49 2.69
C SER A 38 -4.33 -8.94 2.59
N ALA A 39 -4.29 -9.70 3.69
CA ALA A 39 -4.73 -11.10 3.70
C ALA A 39 -6.23 -11.27 3.37
N VAL A 40 -7.09 -10.39 3.88
CA VAL A 40 -8.52 -10.38 3.56
C VAL A 40 -8.73 -10.09 2.07
N TRP A 41 -7.97 -9.15 1.50
CA TRP A 41 -8.05 -8.84 0.07
C TRP A 41 -7.65 -10.02 -0.81
N PHE A 42 -6.52 -10.66 -0.54
CA PHE A 42 -6.09 -11.83 -1.28
C PHE A 42 -7.15 -12.94 -1.28
N THR A 43 -7.70 -13.25 -0.11
CA THR A 43 -8.72 -14.30 0.02
C THR A 43 -10.03 -13.93 -0.69
N TYR A 44 -10.48 -12.68 -0.59
CA TYR A 44 -11.66 -12.19 -1.30
C TYR A 44 -11.51 -12.31 -2.82
N PHE A 45 -10.38 -11.87 -3.37
CA PHE A 45 -10.13 -11.93 -4.81
C PHE A 45 -10.07 -13.38 -5.34
N ILE A 46 -9.47 -14.30 -4.59
CA ILE A 46 -9.48 -15.73 -4.94
C ILE A 46 -10.93 -16.24 -5.05
N VAL A 47 -11.78 -15.94 -4.07
CA VAL A 47 -13.19 -16.36 -4.09
C VAL A 47 -13.94 -15.70 -5.24
N TYR A 48 -13.72 -14.40 -5.48
CA TYR A 48 -14.33 -13.66 -6.58
C TYR A 48 -13.99 -14.28 -7.95
N PHE A 49 -12.71 -14.56 -8.23
CA PHE A 49 -12.29 -15.16 -9.50
C PHE A 49 -12.85 -16.57 -9.71
N ASN A 50 -12.92 -17.39 -8.64
CA ASN A 50 -13.46 -18.74 -8.75
C ASN A 50 -15.00 -18.77 -8.85
N LYS A 51 -15.70 -17.89 -8.13
CA LYS A 51 -17.18 -17.94 -8.00
C LYS A 51 -17.93 -17.00 -8.94
N VAL A 52 -17.37 -15.83 -9.24
CA VAL A 52 -18.03 -14.81 -10.07
C VAL A 52 -17.53 -14.90 -11.51
N VAL A 53 -16.22 -15.00 -11.71
CA VAL A 53 -15.63 -15.10 -13.06
C VAL A 53 -15.62 -16.54 -13.59
N GLY A 54 -15.65 -17.54 -12.69
CA GLY A 54 -15.66 -18.96 -13.05
C GLY A 54 -14.29 -19.49 -13.53
N LEU A 55 -13.20 -18.81 -13.16
CA LEU A 55 -11.84 -19.27 -13.45
C LEU A 55 -11.50 -20.51 -12.61
N SER A 56 -10.67 -21.39 -13.17
CA SER A 56 -10.16 -22.54 -12.40
C SER A 56 -9.16 -22.10 -11.33
N SER A 57 -8.99 -22.91 -10.28
CA SER A 57 -8.09 -22.62 -9.17
C SER A 57 -6.63 -22.43 -9.62
N SER A 58 -6.19 -23.18 -10.63
CA SER A 58 -4.83 -23.07 -11.19
C SER A 58 -4.62 -21.75 -11.93
N GLN A 59 -5.61 -21.33 -12.72
CA GLN A 59 -5.59 -20.06 -13.45
C GLN A 59 -5.61 -18.86 -12.50
N THR A 60 -6.43 -18.93 -11.45
CA THR A 60 -6.47 -17.91 -10.40
C THR A 60 -5.10 -17.80 -9.72
N GLY A 61 -4.48 -18.93 -9.34
CA GLY A 61 -3.14 -18.94 -8.75
C GLY A 61 -2.06 -18.34 -9.66
N LEU A 62 -2.13 -18.60 -10.97
CA LEU A 62 -1.21 -18.00 -11.95
C LEU A 62 -1.40 -16.48 -12.05
N LEU A 63 -2.65 -16.00 -12.02
CA LEU A 63 -2.97 -14.57 -12.04
C LEU A 63 -2.35 -13.86 -10.82
N PHE A 64 -2.48 -14.45 -9.63
CA PHE A 64 -1.83 -13.91 -8.43
C PHE A 64 -0.30 -13.94 -8.53
N LEU A 65 0.28 -14.97 -9.14
CA LEU A 65 1.73 -15.02 -9.35
C LEU A 65 2.21 -13.85 -10.22
N ILE A 66 1.48 -13.54 -11.29
CA ILE A 66 1.77 -12.40 -12.17
C ILE A 66 1.61 -11.08 -11.41
N ALA A 67 0.56 -10.94 -10.61
CA ALA A 67 0.34 -9.75 -9.78
C ALA A 67 1.52 -9.50 -8.81
N GLN A 68 2.03 -10.56 -8.15
CA GLN A 68 3.20 -10.44 -7.28
C GLN A 68 4.46 -10.02 -8.05
N CYS A 69 4.64 -10.51 -9.28
CA CYS A 69 5.74 -10.07 -10.14
C CYS A 69 5.59 -8.59 -10.54
N ALA A 70 4.38 -8.14 -10.85
CA ALA A 70 4.08 -6.74 -11.15
C ALA A 70 4.36 -5.85 -9.93
N ASP A 71 3.89 -6.23 -8.75
CA ASP A 71 4.15 -5.51 -7.49
C ASP A 71 5.64 -5.42 -7.17
N ALA A 72 6.41 -6.48 -7.43
CA ALA A 72 7.86 -6.48 -7.25
C ALA A 72 8.57 -5.43 -8.14
N ILE A 73 8.04 -5.18 -9.34
CA ILE A 73 8.56 -4.15 -10.27
C ILE A 73 8.04 -2.76 -9.89
N LEU A 74 6.77 -2.65 -9.47
CA LEU A 74 6.15 -1.38 -9.07
C LEU A 74 6.70 -0.83 -7.76
N THR A 75 7.16 -1.70 -6.85
CA THR A 75 7.75 -1.33 -5.56
C THR A 75 8.96 -0.38 -5.70
N PRO A 76 10.01 -0.70 -6.48
CA PRO A 76 11.14 0.21 -6.68
C PRO A 76 10.75 1.48 -7.44
N ILE A 77 9.83 1.37 -8.42
CA ILE A 77 9.33 2.53 -9.16
C ILE A 77 8.63 3.51 -8.21
N THR A 78 7.76 3.01 -7.35
CA THR A 78 7.04 3.80 -6.34
C THR A 78 7.99 4.35 -5.29
N GLY A 79 9.06 3.62 -4.95
CA GLY A 79 10.12 4.08 -4.05
C GLY A 79 10.89 5.28 -4.62
N ILE A 80 11.34 5.20 -5.87
CA ILE A 80 11.98 6.32 -6.58
C ILE A 80 10.98 7.46 -6.78
N GLY A 81 9.72 7.11 -7.06
CA GLY A 81 8.58 8.02 -7.18
C GLY A 81 8.40 8.89 -5.94
N CYS A 82 8.35 8.26 -4.77
CA CYS A 82 8.19 8.93 -3.47
C CYS A 82 9.33 9.91 -3.15
N ASP A 83 10.54 9.63 -3.61
CA ASP A 83 11.72 10.45 -3.32
C ASP A 83 11.83 11.66 -4.26
N ARG A 84 11.51 11.48 -5.56
CA ARG A 84 11.67 12.52 -6.59
C ARG A 84 10.42 13.36 -6.87
N PHE A 85 9.20 12.82 -6.72
CA PHE A 85 7.99 13.52 -7.14
C PHE A 85 7.37 14.37 -6.03
N VAL A 86 7.28 15.68 -6.27
CA VAL A 86 6.55 16.62 -5.41
C VAL A 86 5.25 16.98 -6.09
N ILE A 87 4.14 16.48 -5.56
CA ILE A 87 2.81 16.87 -6.01
C ILE A 87 2.58 18.32 -5.55
N LYS A 88 2.76 19.26 -6.50
CA LYS A 88 2.71 20.72 -6.29
C LYS A 88 1.50 21.21 -5.46
N PRO A 89 0.25 20.71 -5.63
CA PRO A 89 -0.88 21.20 -4.84
C PRO A 89 -0.83 20.84 -3.34
N PHE A 90 -0.03 19.86 -2.93
CA PHE A 90 0.06 19.40 -1.52
C PHE A 90 1.45 19.62 -0.89
N SER A 91 2.29 20.45 -1.51
CA SER A 91 3.67 20.73 -1.07
C SER A 91 3.78 21.29 0.35
N ARG A 92 2.68 21.79 0.94
CA ARG A 92 2.63 22.36 2.31
C ARG A 92 2.80 21.31 3.41
N HIS A 93 2.51 20.03 3.13
CA HIS A 93 2.53 18.94 4.13
C HIS A 93 3.77 18.01 4.02
N GLY A 94 4.72 18.33 3.13
CA GLY A 94 5.95 17.55 2.91
C GLY A 94 5.81 16.44 1.86
N LYS A 95 6.92 16.13 1.18
CA LYS A 95 6.98 15.23 0.01
C LYS A 95 6.40 13.83 0.30
N ARG A 96 6.73 13.26 1.46
CA ARG A 96 6.32 11.90 1.86
C ARG A 96 4.81 11.78 2.12
N LYS A 97 4.20 12.76 2.80
CA LYS A 97 2.75 12.74 3.09
C LYS A 97 1.90 12.93 1.83
N SER A 98 2.39 13.77 0.92
CA SER A 98 1.72 14.04 -0.36
C SER A 98 1.69 12.81 -1.26
N TRP A 99 2.81 12.08 -1.35
CA TRP A 99 2.88 10.82 -2.10
C TRP A 99 1.97 9.73 -1.52
N HIS A 100 1.97 9.57 -0.19
CA HIS A 100 1.04 8.63 0.46
C HIS A 100 -0.43 8.98 0.18
N LEU A 101 -0.81 10.26 0.28
CA LEU A 101 -2.18 10.70 0.02
C LEU A 101 -2.60 10.42 -1.42
N PHE A 102 -1.73 10.66 -2.39
CA PHE A 102 -1.98 10.34 -3.80
C PHE A 102 -2.21 8.84 -4.00
N GLY A 103 -1.34 8.00 -3.43
CA GLY A 103 -1.52 6.54 -3.46
C GLY A 103 -2.87 6.13 -2.85
N THR A 104 -3.27 6.71 -1.71
CA THR A 104 -4.57 6.41 -1.09
C THR A 104 -5.75 6.84 -1.96
N ILE A 105 -5.69 8.01 -2.61
CA ILE A 105 -6.76 8.49 -3.50
C ILE A 105 -6.89 7.59 -4.72
N VAL A 106 -5.77 7.27 -5.37
CA VAL A 106 -5.74 6.38 -6.53
C VAL A 106 -6.32 5.01 -6.15
N GLN A 107 -5.88 4.44 -5.03
CA GLN A 107 -6.39 3.18 -4.52
C GLN A 107 -7.90 3.24 -4.23
N ALA A 108 -8.38 4.33 -3.62
CA ALA A 108 -9.80 4.50 -3.30
C ALA A 108 -10.70 4.61 -4.54
N VAL A 109 -10.18 5.13 -5.66
CA VAL A 109 -10.90 5.23 -6.94
C VAL A 109 -10.87 3.91 -7.71
N ILE A 110 -9.73 3.21 -7.70
CA ILE A 110 -9.57 1.91 -8.39
C ILE A 110 -10.37 0.80 -7.70
N TRP A 111 -10.44 0.83 -6.36
CA TRP A 111 -11.15 -0.16 -5.54
C TRP A 111 -12.57 -0.52 -6.03
N PRO A 112 -13.50 0.43 -6.19
CA PRO A 112 -14.84 0.14 -6.70
C PRO A 112 -14.85 -0.28 -8.17
N PHE A 113 -13.86 0.15 -8.95
CA PHE A 113 -13.74 -0.17 -10.37
C PHE A 113 -13.25 -1.59 -10.62
N ILE A 114 -12.41 -2.14 -9.74
CA ILE A 114 -11.88 -3.49 -9.84
C ILE A 114 -12.96 -4.57 -9.71
N LEU A 115 -14.06 -4.25 -9.02
CA LEU A 115 -15.25 -5.11 -8.86
C LEU A 115 -16.30 -4.88 -9.94
N SER A 116 -16.04 -3.97 -10.89
CA SER A 116 -16.92 -3.82 -12.05
C SER A 116 -16.93 -5.14 -12.81
N PRO A 117 -18.10 -5.74 -13.08
CA PRO A 117 -18.17 -6.86 -14.00
C PRO A 117 -17.60 -6.41 -15.36
N CYS A 118 -17.05 -7.35 -16.12
CA CYS A 118 -16.48 -7.09 -17.43
C CYS A 118 -17.56 -6.46 -18.34
N LEU A 119 -17.53 -5.13 -18.47
CA LEU A 119 -18.49 -4.33 -19.26
C LEU A 119 -18.39 -4.63 -20.76
N VAL A 120 -17.32 -5.33 -21.19
CA VAL A 120 -16.97 -5.63 -22.59
C VAL A 120 -17.04 -7.13 -22.90
N CYS A 121 -17.44 -7.97 -21.94
CA CYS A 121 -17.58 -9.40 -22.18
C CYS A 121 -18.96 -9.70 -22.77
N SER A 122 -19.02 -9.87 -24.10
CA SER A 122 -20.17 -10.46 -24.81
C SER A 122 -20.01 -11.98 -24.89
N SER A 123 -21.12 -12.71 -24.98
CA SER A 123 -21.21 -14.18 -24.88
C SER A 123 -20.35 -14.98 -25.89
N ASP A 124 -19.78 -14.34 -26.92
CA ASP A 124 -18.95 -14.96 -27.97
C ASP A 124 -17.43 -14.70 -27.82
N SER A 125 -16.97 -14.05 -26.75
CA SER A 125 -15.55 -13.74 -26.60
C SER A 125 -14.72 -14.96 -26.15
N PRO A 126 -13.53 -15.19 -26.72
CA PRO A 126 -12.69 -16.33 -26.38
C PRO A 126 -12.16 -16.24 -24.93
N SER A 127 -11.99 -17.40 -24.28
CA SER A 127 -11.70 -17.57 -22.85
C SER A 127 -10.43 -16.86 -22.33
N TRP A 128 -9.53 -16.42 -23.21
CA TRP A 128 -8.33 -15.65 -22.85
C TRP A 128 -8.59 -14.14 -22.70
N LEU A 129 -9.67 -13.60 -23.29
CA LEU A 129 -9.99 -12.17 -23.25
C LEU A 129 -10.32 -11.67 -21.83
N PRO A 130 -11.15 -12.40 -21.04
CA PRO A 130 -11.41 -12.05 -19.64
C PRO A 130 -10.13 -12.18 -18.80
N MET A 131 -9.30 -13.21 -19.05
CA MET A 131 -8.04 -13.39 -18.33
C MET A 131 -7.06 -12.24 -18.59
N LEU A 132 -6.96 -11.76 -19.83
CA LEU A 132 -6.09 -10.65 -20.19
C LEU A 132 -6.61 -9.32 -19.64
N TYR A 133 -7.94 -9.12 -19.65
CA TYR A 133 -8.57 -7.94 -19.05
C TYR A 133 -8.31 -7.88 -17.54
N TYR A 134 -8.58 -8.97 -16.81
CA TYR A 134 -8.32 -8.99 -15.37
C TYR A 134 -6.83 -8.99 -15.05
N ALA A 135 -5.93 -9.52 -15.89
CA ALA A 135 -4.47 -9.47 -15.68
C ALA A 135 -3.81 -8.11 -16.00
N VAL A 136 -4.52 -7.22 -16.70
CA VAL A 136 -4.07 -5.85 -16.98
C VAL A 136 -4.71 -4.84 -16.01
N VAL A 137 -5.91 -5.15 -15.52
CA VAL A 137 -6.64 -4.33 -14.56
C VAL A 137 -6.22 -4.62 -13.10
N HIS A 138 -5.76 -5.84 -12.81
CA HIS A 138 -5.06 -6.20 -11.57
C HIS A 138 -3.55 -6.25 -11.77
#